data_AF-A0A258R0H7-F1
#
_entry.id   AF-A0A258R0H7-F1
#
_cell.length_a   1.000
_cell.length_b   1.000
_cell.length_c   1.000
_cell.angle_alpha   90.00
_cell.angle_beta   90.00
_cell.angle_gamma   90.00
#
_symmetry.space_group_name_H-M   'P 1'
#
loop_
_entity.id
_entity.type
_entity.pdbx_description
1 polymer ?
#
loop_
_entity_poly.entity_id
_entity_poly.type
_entity_poly.pdbx_seq_one_letter_code
_entity_poly.pdbx_strand_id
1 'polypeptide(L)'
;MDDSFLASLQSGFRRLLPARWRNDLTTVPVVRLSGTIGMSAPFQQSLTLAGVAKTLDRAFAVKKAPAVALIINSPGGAPVQSHLIHKRIRALAEEKEKHVFAFVEDVAASG
;
A
#
# COMPACT_ATOMS: atom_id res chain seq x y z
N MET A 1 32.86 -6.13 -28.96
CA MET A 1 33.06 -6.68 -27.60
C MET A 1 31.69 -6.63 -26.96
N ASP A 2 31.07 -7.80 -26.87
CA ASP A 2 29.62 -7.91 -26.96
C ASP A 2 28.95 -7.67 -25.61
N ASP A 3 27.99 -6.74 -25.57
CA ASP A 3 27.23 -6.36 -24.37
C ASP A 3 26.47 -7.57 -23.76
N SER A 4 26.17 -8.59 -24.56
CA SER A 4 25.52 -9.84 -24.13
C SER A 4 26.40 -10.69 -23.19
N PHE A 5 27.72 -10.65 -23.36
CA PHE A 5 28.66 -11.42 -22.54
C PHE A 5 28.83 -10.80 -21.15
N LEU A 6 28.91 -9.46 -21.10
CA LEU A 6 28.96 -8.70 -19.84
C LEU A 6 27.65 -8.80 -19.05
N ALA A 7 26.49 -8.79 -19.74
CA ALA A 7 25.19 -8.98 -19.12
C ALA A 7 25.05 -10.38 -18.49
N SER A 8 25.56 -11.42 -19.16
CA SER A 8 25.55 -12.81 -18.65
C SER A 8 26.43 -12.96 -17.40
N LEU A 9 27.64 -12.40 -17.41
CA LEU A 9 28.54 -12.36 -16.25
C LEU A 9 27.96 -11.59 -15.05
N GLN A 10 27.30 -10.46 -15.30
CA GLN A 10 26.63 -9.69 -14.24
C GLN A 10 25.46 -10.45 -13.60
N SER A 11 24.73 -11.26 -14.36
CA SER A 11 23.57 -12.01 -13.83
C SER A 11 23.97 -13.09 -12.80
N GLY A 12 25.09 -13.79 -13.04
CA GLY A 12 25.63 -14.79 -12.11
C GLY A 12 26.19 -14.17 -10.84
N PHE A 13 26.89 -13.04 -10.96
CA PHE A 13 27.50 -12.34 -9.83
C PHE A 13 26.45 -11.70 -8.89
N ARG A 14 25.29 -11.27 -9.44
CA ARG A 14 24.18 -10.71 -8.66
C ARG A 14 23.51 -11.71 -7.72
N ARG A 15 23.55 -13.02 -8.01
CA ARG A 15 23.02 -14.07 -7.12
C ARG A 15 23.85 -14.29 -5.86
N LEU A 16 25.12 -13.92 -5.88
CA LEU A 16 26.03 -14.03 -4.74
C LEU A 16 25.97 -12.81 -3.81
N LEU A 17 25.28 -11.73 -4.23
CA LEU A 17 25.11 -10.54 -3.39
C LEU A 17 24.09 -10.80 -2.27
N PRO A 18 24.35 -10.33 -1.04
CA PRO A 18 23.39 -10.37 0.06
C PRO A 18 22.05 -9.78 -0.37
N ALA A 19 20.93 -10.37 0.08
CA ALA A 19 19.58 -9.92 -0.29
C ALA A 19 19.33 -8.41 -0.03
N ARG A 20 20.05 -7.82 0.93
CA ARG A 20 19.99 -6.39 1.26
C ARG A 20 20.58 -5.48 0.17
N TRP A 21 21.40 -6.00 -0.73
CA TRP A 21 22.08 -5.26 -1.81
C TRP A 21 21.55 -5.60 -3.20
N ARG A 22 20.59 -6.52 -3.29
CA ARG A 22 19.93 -6.80 -4.55
C ARG A 22 18.82 -5.77 -4.79
N ASN A 23 18.91 -5.04 -5.91
CA ASN A 23 17.91 -4.08 -6.38
C ASN A 23 16.86 -4.75 -7.30
N ASP A 24 16.79 -6.08 -7.33
CA ASP A 24 15.90 -6.88 -8.17
C ASP A 24 14.51 -7.13 -7.55
N LEU A 25 14.37 -6.95 -6.23
CA LEU A 25 13.11 -7.21 -5.53
C LEU A 25 12.20 -5.98 -5.57
N THR A 26 11.01 -6.16 -6.14
CA THR A 26 9.94 -5.17 -6.11
C THR A 26 9.27 -5.15 -4.74
N THR A 27 9.39 -4.04 -4.02
CA THR A 27 8.71 -3.85 -2.74
C THR A 27 7.37 -3.17 -2.93
N VAL A 28 6.30 -3.77 -2.40
CA VAL A 28 4.94 -3.20 -2.39
C VAL A 28 4.57 -2.84 -0.95
N PRO A 29 4.32 -1.56 -0.62
CA PRO A 29 3.85 -1.15 0.71
C PRO A 29 2.44 -1.64 0.96
N VAL A 30 2.19 -2.06 2.20
CA VAL A 30 0.90 -2.59 2.65
C VAL A 30 0.34 -1.68 3.74
N VAL A 31 -0.92 -1.27 3.60
CA VAL A 31 -1.65 -0.45 4.58
C VAL A 31 -2.83 -1.23 5.13
N ARG A 32 -2.94 -1.30 6.44
CA ARG A 32 -4.07 -1.94 7.14
C ARG A 32 -5.14 -0.92 7.48
N LEU A 33 -6.37 -1.19 7.04
CA LEU A 33 -7.58 -0.47 7.35
C LEU A 33 -8.46 -1.38 8.21
N SER A 34 -8.41 -1.21 9.53
CA SER A 34 -9.17 -2.04 10.48
C SER A 34 -9.98 -1.21 11.47
N GLY A 35 -11.18 -1.71 11.80
CA GLY A 35 -12.11 -1.11 12.75
C GLY A 35 -13.31 -0.43 12.10
N THR A 36 -14.22 0.10 12.91
CA THR A 36 -15.42 0.81 12.45
C THR A 36 -15.05 2.14 11.79
N ILE A 37 -15.69 2.49 10.68
CA ILE A 37 -15.43 3.74 9.97
C ILE A 37 -16.24 4.88 10.63
N GLY A 38 -15.58 5.97 11.00
CA GLY A 38 -16.22 7.14 11.61
C GLY A 38 -15.93 7.32 13.09
N MET A 39 -16.91 7.77 13.86
CA MET A 39 -16.72 8.00 15.30
C MET A 39 -16.79 6.67 16.03
N SER A 40 -15.74 6.34 16.79
CA SER A 40 -15.72 5.19 17.68
C SER A 40 -15.86 5.60 19.15
N ALA A 41 -16.25 4.63 19.98
CA ALA A 41 -16.24 4.78 21.42
C ALA A 41 -14.81 5.08 21.95
N PRO A 42 -14.68 5.71 23.13
CA PRO A 42 -13.42 5.80 23.82
C PRO A 42 -12.73 4.43 23.89
N PHE A 43 -11.43 4.38 23.62
CA PHE A 43 -10.60 3.16 23.60
C PHE A 43 -10.82 2.20 22.41
N GLN A 44 -11.73 2.51 21.48
CA GLN A 44 -11.90 1.73 20.25
C GLN A 44 -11.20 2.41 19.06
N GLN A 45 -10.47 1.65 18.26
CA GLN A 45 -9.82 2.16 17.05
C GLN A 45 -10.88 2.40 15.96
N SER A 46 -11.09 3.66 15.57
CA SER A 46 -11.89 4.02 14.39
C SER A 46 -11.02 4.26 13.16
N LEU A 47 -11.54 3.85 12.00
CA LEU A 47 -11.07 4.34 10.72
C LEU A 47 -11.66 5.72 10.41
N THR A 48 -10.81 6.74 10.38
CA THR A 48 -11.14 8.08 9.91
C THR A 48 -10.11 8.54 8.90
N LEU A 49 -10.47 9.46 8.00
CA LEU A 49 -9.53 10.03 7.05
C LEU A 49 -8.30 10.62 7.77
N ALA A 50 -8.50 11.36 8.85
CA ALA A 50 -7.42 11.97 9.63
C ALA A 50 -6.45 10.92 10.19
N GLY A 51 -6.98 9.78 10.65
CA GLY A 51 -6.16 8.68 11.18
C GLY A 51 -5.33 7.97 10.12
N VAL A 52 -5.88 7.78 8.91
CA VAL A 52 -5.22 7.00 7.85
C VAL A 52 -4.40 7.84 6.87
N ALA A 53 -4.66 9.15 6.76
CA ALA A 53 -4.04 10.03 5.75
C ALA A 53 -2.51 9.95 5.74
N LYS A 54 -1.87 10.09 6.91
CA LYS A 54 -0.40 10.04 7.01
C LYS A 54 0.18 8.68 6.61
N THR A 55 -0.52 7.59 6.91
CA THR A 55 -0.08 6.23 6.56
C THR A 55 -0.22 5.99 5.06
N LEU A 56 -1.33 6.44 4.47
CA LEU A 56 -1.52 6.41 3.02
C LEU A 56 -0.43 7.23 2.31
N ASP A 57 -0.19 8.47 2.75
CA ASP A 57 0.82 9.34 2.14
C ASP A 57 2.20 8.69 2.13
N ARG A 58 2.59 8.04 3.23
CA ARG A 58 3.86 7.30 3.31
C ARG A 58 3.90 6.11 2.36
N ALA A 59 2.82 5.33 2.26
CA ALA A 59 2.75 4.20 1.36
C ALA A 59 2.87 4.64 -0.11
N PHE A 60 2.14 5.69 -0.49
CA PHE A 60 2.18 6.25 -1.83
C PHE A 60 3.50 7.00 -2.13
N ALA A 61 4.26 7.46 -1.13
CA ALA A 61 5.57 8.09 -1.31
C ALA A 61 6.71 7.12 -1.70
N VAL A 62 6.53 5.80 -1.60
CA VAL A 62 7.58 4.81 -1.91
C VAL A 62 7.88 4.77 -3.41
N LYS A 63 8.88 5.51 -3.89
CA LYS A 63 9.15 5.70 -5.34
C LYS A 63 9.33 4.41 -6.14
N LYS A 64 9.98 3.40 -5.55
CA LYS A 64 10.25 2.10 -6.22
C LYS A 64 9.03 1.17 -6.29
N ALA A 65 7.94 1.50 -5.60
CA ALA A 65 6.76 0.64 -5.53
C ALA A 65 5.79 0.97 -6.67
N PRO A 66 5.51 0.03 -7.59
CA PRO A 66 4.56 0.26 -8.69
C PRO A 66 3.09 0.21 -8.22
N ALA A 67 2.85 -0.31 -7.01
CA ALA A 67 1.53 -0.49 -6.45
C ALA A 67 1.52 -0.26 -4.94
N VAL A 68 0.33 -0.16 -4.36
CA VAL A 68 0.06 -0.18 -2.92
C VAL A 68 -0.99 -1.25 -2.65
N ALA A 69 -0.79 -2.05 -1.60
CA ALA A 69 -1.78 -3.01 -1.13
C ALA A 69 -2.52 -2.47 0.09
N LEU A 70 -3.83 -2.63 0.11
CA LEU A 70 -4.71 -2.31 1.22
C LEU A 70 -5.27 -3.61 1.80
N ILE A 71 -5.17 -3.78 3.11
CA ILE A 71 -5.82 -4.86 3.84
C ILE A 71 -7.00 -4.25 4.58
N ILE A 72 -8.21 -4.78 4.36
CA ILE A 72 -9.46 -4.23 4.86
C ILE A 72 -10.10 -5.24 5.81
N ASN A 73 -10.34 -4.80 7.04
CA ASN A 73 -11.08 -5.52 8.07
C ASN A 73 -11.98 -4.56 8.84
N SER A 74 -13.11 -4.21 8.23
CA SER A 74 -14.05 -3.20 8.69
C SER A 74 -15.49 -3.69 8.57
N PRO A 75 -16.31 -3.60 9.64
CA PRO A 75 -17.75 -3.81 9.58
C PRO A 75 -18.53 -2.62 9.00
N GLY A 76 -17.82 -1.62 8.45
CA GLY A 76 -18.38 -0.41 7.85
C GLY A 76 -18.53 0.73 8.85
N GLY A 77 -19.41 1.68 8.54
CA GLY A 77 -19.71 2.81 9.43
C GLY A 77 -20.19 4.06 8.70
N ALA A 78 -19.62 5.20 9.06
CA ALA A 78 -20.05 6.51 8.57
C ALA A 78 -19.77 6.68 7.07
N PRO A 79 -20.80 6.84 6.22
CA PRO A 79 -20.64 6.89 4.76
C PRO A 79 -19.79 8.08 4.31
N VAL A 80 -19.83 9.19 5.05
CA VAL A 80 -18.98 10.36 4.79
C VAL A 80 -17.50 10.01 4.93
N GLN A 81 -17.11 9.29 5.99
CA GLN A 81 -15.71 8.95 6.22
C GLN A 81 -15.23 7.88 5.23
N SER A 82 -16.06 6.89 4.90
CA SER A 82 -15.75 5.91 3.84
C SER A 82 -15.49 6.59 2.50
N HIS A 83 -16.37 7.51 2.10
CA HIS A 83 -16.22 8.26 0.85
C HIS A 83 -14.96 9.13 0.83
N LEU A 84 -14.65 9.80 1.96
CA LEU A 84 -13.44 10.61 2.09
C LEU A 84 -12.16 9.77 2.00
N ILE A 85 -12.13 8.60 2.64
CA ILE A 85 -11.02 7.65 2.57
C ILE A 85 -10.86 7.14 1.14
N HIS A 86 -11.96 6.71 0.49
CA HIS A 86 -11.96 6.26 -0.89
C HIS A 86 -11.41 7.33 -1.84
N LYS A 87 -11.91 8.57 -1.75
CA LYS A 87 -11.43 9.70 -2.54
C LYS A 87 -9.94 9.97 -2.31
N ARG A 88 -9.46 9.91 -1.06
CA ARG A 88 -8.03 10.11 -0.77
C ARG A 88 -7.16 9.04 -1.42
N ILE A 89 -7.57 7.77 -1.35
CA ILE A 89 -6.86 6.66 -1.98
C ILE A 89 -6.79 6.86 -3.50
N ARG A 90 -7.91 7.22 -4.14
CA ARG A 90 -7.96 7.45 -5.59
C ARG A 90 -7.11 8.65 -6.01
N ALA A 91 -7.19 9.76 -5.28
CA ALA A 91 -6.37 10.93 -5.54
C ALA A 91 -4.86 10.61 -5.44
N LEU A 92 -4.43 9.84 -4.44
CA LEU A 92 -3.03 9.42 -4.31
C LEU A 92 -2.61 8.42 -5.40
N ALA A 93 -3.51 7.53 -5.81
CA ALA A 93 -3.25 6.58 -6.89
C ALA A 93 -3.06 7.29 -8.24
N GLU A 94 -3.89 8.30 -8.53
CA GLU A 94 -3.77 9.14 -9.73
C GLU A 94 -2.52 10.03 -9.66
N GLU A 95 -2.31 10.75 -8.55
CA GLU A 95 -1.18 11.66 -8.38
C GLU A 95 0.18 10.94 -8.47
N LYS A 96 0.25 9.70 -7.99
CA LYS A 96 1.49 8.91 -7.97
C LYS A 96 1.56 7.85 -9.05
N GLU A 97 0.54 7.76 -9.90
CA GLU A 97 0.39 6.75 -10.96
C GLU A 97 0.61 5.30 -10.44
N LYS A 98 0.01 4.99 -9.28
CA LYS A 98 0.17 3.68 -8.63
C LYS A 98 -1.08 2.85 -8.71
N HIS A 99 -0.90 1.56 -8.97
CA HIS A 99 -2.00 0.62 -8.85
C HIS A 99 -2.35 0.36 -7.37
N VAL A 100 -3.63 0.17 -7.07
CA VAL A 100 -4.10 -0.12 -5.72
C VAL A 100 -4.77 -1.48 -5.71
N PHE A 101 -4.22 -2.40 -4.93
CA PHE A 101 -4.84 -3.69 -4.64
C PHE A 101 -5.56 -3.62 -3.31
N ALA A 102 -6.76 -4.18 -3.23
CA ALA A 102 -7.52 -4.28 -1.98
C ALA A 102 -7.76 -5.76 -1.64
N PHE A 103 -7.42 -6.13 -0.41
CA PHE A 103 -7.57 -7.47 0.15
C PHE A 103 -8.50 -7.39 1.34
N VAL A 104 -9.51 -8.24 1.37
CA VAL A 104 -10.49 -8.33 2.46
C VAL A 104 -10.06 -9.46 3.40
N GLU A 105 -10.05 -9.19 4.71
CA GLU A 105 -9.88 -10.21 5.76
C GLU A 105 -11.26 -10.76 6.17
N ASP A 106 -11.63 -10.66 7.45
CA ASP A 106 -12.86 -11.27 7.97
C ASP A 106 -14.13 -10.52 7.57
N VAL A 107 -14.06 -9.18 7.58
CA VAL A 107 -15.22 -8.32 7.28
C VAL A 107 -14.80 -7.15 6.40
N ALA A 108 -15.47 -6.96 5.28
CA ALA A 108 -15.45 -5.71 4.52
C ALA A 108 -16.87 -5.44 4.03
N ALA A 109 -17.72 -5.03 4.97
CA ALA A 109 -19.15 -4.85 4.74
C ALA A 109 -19.55 -3.41 5.06
N SER A 110 -20.32 -2.78 4.18
CA SER A 110 -20.68 -1.35 4.26
C SER A 110 -19.47 -0.41 4.21
N GLY A 111 -19.66 0.80 3.68
CA GLY A 111 -18.64 1.86 3.67
C GLY A 111 -17.39 1.59 2.86
#